data_AF-A0A7X0IFQ2-F1
#
_entry.id   AF-A0A7X0IFQ2-F1
#
_cell.length_a   1.000
_cell.length_b   1.000
_cell.length_c   1.000
_cell.angle_alpha   90.00
_cell.angle_beta   90.00
_cell.angle_gamma   90.00
#
_symmetry.space_group_name_H-M   'P 1'
#
loop_
_entity.id
_entity.type
_entity.pdbx_description
1 polymer ?
#
loop_
_entity_poly.entity_id
_entity_poly.type
_entity_poly.pdbx_seq_one_letter_code
_entity_poly.pdbx_strand_id
1 'polypeptide(L)'
;MKSRAVIVILLVTAALAVAPGTACACSCAPLKPAAQMREAAAVFTGTVVTSREIGGGPEGITPPVVFTFQADQVYKGRATATFQVATNRDSAACGVNFETGRRYLVFAASGPSGLLAVDPGVDLTTSLCAGNQQVRPGTGPLRPADGVPAGSPLPADLLTALGTPGRPEDQAASPAAPPSPGETPASPEQSPEPSSLTATPVAGGGPAPAWTFPVIAVAVAMFAAAGWWLVRRRTGRRS
;
A
#
# COMPACT_ATOMS: atom_id res chain seq x y z
N MET A 1 16.47 -45.64 -17.67
CA MET A 1 16.74 -44.28 -18.21
C MET A 1 15.48 -43.52 -18.62
N LYS A 2 14.52 -44.16 -19.33
CA LYS A 2 13.28 -43.51 -19.80
C LYS A 2 12.37 -42.98 -18.67
N SER A 3 12.28 -43.68 -17.54
CA SER A 3 11.43 -43.27 -16.39
C SER A 3 11.99 -42.06 -15.63
N ARG A 4 13.31 -41.91 -15.57
CA ARG A 4 13.96 -40.74 -14.94
C ARG A 4 13.72 -39.47 -15.75
N ALA A 5 13.76 -39.57 -17.08
CA ALA A 5 13.45 -38.45 -17.97
C ALA A 5 11.99 -37.98 -17.83
N VAL A 6 11.03 -38.91 -17.66
CA VAL A 6 9.61 -38.56 -17.46
C VAL A 6 9.39 -37.85 -16.12
N ILE A 7 10.05 -38.29 -15.04
CA ILE A 7 9.94 -37.64 -13.72
C ILE A 7 10.55 -36.24 -13.76
N VAL A 8 11.71 -36.07 -14.41
CA VAL A 8 12.34 -34.75 -14.57
C VAL A 8 11.43 -33.81 -15.37
N ILE A 9 10.83 -34.29 -16.47
CA ILE A 9 9.89 -33.49 -17.26
C ILE A 9 8.67 -33.09 -16.42
N LEU A 10 8.09 -34.02 -15.66
CA LEU A 10 6.95 -33.74 -14.77
C LEU A 10 7.28 -32.69 -13.70
N LEU A 11 8.44 -32.81 -13.05
CA LEU A 11 8.89 -31.86 -12.04
C LEU A 11 9.14 -30.47 -12.63
N VAL A 12 9.73 -30.41 -13.84
CA VAL A 12 9.93 -29.14 -14.56
C VAL A 12 8.58 -28.52 -14.92
N THR A 13 7.63 -29.29 -15.45
CA THR A 13 6.28 -28.76 -15.77
C THR A 13 5.52 -28.32 -14.53
N ALA A 14 5.66 -29.01 -13.39
CA ALA A 14 5.05 -28.61 -12.13
C ALA A 14 5.66 -27.32 -11.58
N ALA A 15 6.98 -27.14 -11.73
CA ALA A 15 7.65 -25.90 -11.34
C ALA A 15 7.22 -24.70 -12.21
N LEU A 16 7.01 -24.91 -13.52
CA LEU A 16 6.49 -23.86 -14.42
C LEU A 16 5.00 -23.54 -14.21
N ALA A 17 4.22 -24.45 -13.60
CA ALA A 17 2.81 -24.23 -13.29
C ALA A 17 2.58 -23.39 -12.03
N VAL A 18 3.63 -23.14 -11.23
CA VAL A 18 3.59 -22.15 -10.15
C VAL A 18 3.68 -20.78 -10.81
N ALA A 19 2.53 -20.19 -11.13
CA ALA A 19 2.47 -18.82 -11.59
C ALA A 19 3.09 -17.93 -10.49
N PRO A 20 4.13 -17.13 -10.79
CA PRO A 20 4.60 -16.14 -9.83
C PRO A 20 3.42 -15.21 -9.54
N GLY A 21 3.12 -15.00 -8.25
CA GLY A 21 2.17 -13.98 -7.82
C GLY A 21 2.56 -12.63 -8.44
N THR A 22 1.58 -11.75 -8.61
CA THR A 22 1.75 -10.42 -9.22
C THR A 22 2.91 -9.68 -8.58
N ALA A 23 4.08 -9.71 -9.22
CA ALA A 23 5.20 -8.89 -8.82
C ALA A 23 4.90 -7.46 -9.30
N CYS A 24 4.36 -6.62 -8.42
CA CYS A 24 4.31 -5.19 -8.71
C CYS A 24 5.74 -4.66 -8.55
N ALA A 25 6.49 -4.65 -9.64
CA ALA A 25 7.73 -3.90 -9.75
C ALA A 25 7.33 -2.42 -9.79
N CYS A 26 7.13 -1.79 -8.63
CA CYS A 26 6.62 -0.42 -8.54
C CYS A 26 7.52 0.52 -9.36
N SER A 27 7.07 0.88 -10.56
CA SER A 27 7.73 1.83 -11.45
C SER A 27 7.14 3.20 -11.18
N CYS A 28 7.43 3.73 -9.99
CA CYS A 28 6.98 5.07 -9.64
C CYS A 28 7.55 6.07 -10.65
N ALA A 29 6.70 6.95 -11.19
CA ALA A 29 7.22 8.13 -11.88
C ALA A 29 8.04 8.95 -10.88
N PRO A 30 9.23 9.47 -11.24
CA PRO A 30 10.00 10.31 -10.34
C PRO A 30 9.25 11.62 -10.09
N LEU A 31 8.69 11.79 -8.89
CA LEU A 31 8.06 13.03 -8.46
C LEU A 31 9.09 13.92 -7.77
N LYS A 32 9.13 15.21 -8.15
CA LYS A 32 9.87 16.22 -7.39
C LYS A 32 9.26 16.41 -5.99
N PRO A 33 10.03 16.78 -4.96
CA PRO A 33 9.51 16.95 -3.60
C PRO A 33 8.29 17.88 -3.50
N ALA A 34 8.26 18.98 -4.27
CA ALA A 34 7.10 19.87 -4.31
C ALA A 34 5.82 19.19 -4.84
N ALA A 35 5.94 18.23 -5.75
CA ALA A 35 4.79 17.44 -6.24
C ALA A 35 4.33 16.43 -5.18
N GLN A 36 5.25 15.75 -4.50
CA GLN A 36 4.94 14.85 -3.38
C GLN A 36 4.21 15.60 -2.26
N MET A 37 4.70 16.79 -1.89
CA MET A 37 4.05 17.68 -0.93
C MET A 37 2.63 18.06 -1.36
N ARG A 38 2.38 18.25 -2.67
CA ARG A 38 1.05 18.62 -3.18
C ARG A 38 0.07 17.45 -3.10
N GLU A 39 0.51 16.24 -3.43
CA GLU A 39 -0.32 15.03 -3.43
C GLU A 39 -0.60 14.49 -2.02
N ALA A 40 0.31 14.72 -1.07
CA ALA A 40 0.11 14.30 0.31
C ALA A 40 -1.00 15.12 1.01
N ALA A 41 -1.84 14.45 1.79
CA ALA A 41 -2.76 15.09 2.73
C ALA A 41 -2.04 15.45 4.05
N ALA A 42 -1.07 14.65 4.47
CA ALA A 42 -0.23 14.89 5.63
C ALA A 42 1.23 14.58 5.33
N VAL A 43 2.14 15.42 5.85
CA VAL A 43 3.59 15.21 5.78
C VAL A 43 4.18 15.50 7.14
N PHE A 44 4.89 14.54 7.72
CA PHE A 44 5.43 14.65 9.07
C PHE A 44 6.68 13.79 9.23
N THR A 45 7.50 14.12 10.24
CA THR A 45 8.47 13.18 10.79
C THR A 45 7.95 12.59 12.08
N GLY A 46 8.17 11.28 12.25
CA GLY A 46 7.76 10.58 13.45
C GLY A 46 8.44 9.24 13.63
N THR A 47 8.40 8.74 14.85
CA THR A 47 8.93 7.42 15.22
C THR A 47 7.78 6.42 15.25
N VAL A 48 7.99 5.26 14.62
CA VAL A 48 7.03 4.16 14.63
C VAL A 48 6.97 3.58 16.04
N VAL A 49 5.78 3.55 16.65
CA VAL A 49 5.60 3.00 18.01
C VAL A 49 4.91 1.64 18.01
N THR A 50 4.03 1.38 17.06
CA THR A 50 3.37 0.08 16.91
C THR A 50 2.91 -0.15 15.49
N SER A 51 2.72 -1.42 15.13
CA SER A 51 2.10 -1.85 13.89
C SER A 51 1.03 -2.90 14.18
N ARG A 52 -0.02 -2.91 13.37
CA ARG A 52 -1.03 -3.98 13.38
C ARG A 52 -1.33 -4.43 11.97
N GLU A 53 -1.43 -5.74 11.78
CA GLU A 53 -2.02 -6.30 10.57
C GLU A 53 -3.55 -6.21 10.70
N ILE A 54 -4.23 -5.85 9.62
CA ILE A 54 -5.69 -5.93 9.58
C ILE A 54 -6.05 -7.40 9.31
N GLY A 55 -7.13 -7.94 9.90
CA GLY A 55 -7.53 -9.31 9.59
C GLY A 55 -7.86 -9.47 8.10
N GLY A 56 -7.28 -10.48 7.44
CA GLY A 56 -7.65 -10.83 6.07
C GLY A 56 -9.05 -11.44 6.01
N GLY A 57 -9.90 -10.99 5.08
CA GLY A 57 -11.17 -11.65 4.78
C GLY A 57 -10.97 -13.08 4.27
N PRO A 58 -12.04 -13.89 4.17
CA PRO A 58 -11.97 -15.31 3.79
C PRO A 58 -11.37 -15.58 2.40
N GLU A 59 -11.09 -14.54 1.61
CA GLU A 59 -10.60 -14.63 0.22
C GLU A 59 -9.07 -14.79 0.08
N GLY A 60 -8.32 -14.96 1.18
CA GLY A 60 -6.88 -15.22 1.10
C GLY A 60 -6.04 -14.02 0.66
N ILE A 61 -6.61 -12.82 0.74
CA ILE A 61 -5.95 -11.56 0.41
C ILE A 61 -4.99 -11.18 1.54
N THR A 62 -3.76 -10.82 1.19
CA THR A 62 -2.77 -10.35 2.15
C THR A 62 -3.21 -9.00 2.72
N PRO A 63 -3.45 -8.88 4.03
CA PRO A 63 -4.02 -7.67 4.58
C PRO A 63 -3.01 -6.51 4.61
N PRO A 64 -3.47 -5.26 4.53
CA PRO A 64 -2.60 -4.11 4.73
C PRO A 64 -2.13 -4.04 6.20
N VAL A 65 -1.07 -3.27 6.42
CA VAL A 65 -0.49 -3.02 7.73
C VAL A 65 -0.73 -1.57 8.10
N VAL A 66 -1.21 -1.33 9.31
CA VAL A 66 -1.34 0.02 9.88
C VAL A 66 -0.18 0.26 10.82
N PHE A 67 0.56 1.32 10.56
CA PHE A 67 1.63 1.80 11.44
C PHE A 67 1.16 3.02 12.22
N THR A 68 1.44 3.03 13.51
CA THR A 68 1.21 4.18 14.37
C THR A 68 2.53 4.90 14.61
N PHE A 69 2.55 6.19 14.32
CA PHE A 69 3.69 7.07 14.49
C PHE A 69 3.41 8.05 15.62
N GLN A 70 4.42 8.29 16.46
CA GLN A 70 4.48 9.50 17.27
C GLN A 70 5.22 10.57 16.48
N ALA A 71 4.50 11.60 16.06
CA ALA A 71 5.03 12.69 15.26
C ALA A 71 5.80 13.68 16.13
N ASP A 72 6.94 14.12 15.60
CA ASP A 72 7.81 15.11 16.21
C ASP A 72 7.75 16.46 15.47
N GLN A 73 7.59 16.44 14.14
CA GLN A 73 7.44 17.63 13.30
C GLN A 73 6.39 17.38 12.23
N VAL A 74 5.51 18.35 11.98
CA VAL A 74 4.48 18.27 10.95
C VAL A 74 4.68 19.38 9.94
N TYR A 75 4.92 18.99 8.70
CA TYR A 75 5.22 19.86 7.56
C TYR A 75 3.97 20.18 6.73
N LYS A 76 2.97 19.29 6.76
CA LYS A 76 1.67 19.49 6.11
C LYS A 76 0.58 18.73 6.86
N GLY A 77 -0.61 19.31 6.91
CA GLY A 77 -1.78 18.74 7.57
C GLY A 77 -1.95 19.26 8.99
N ARG A 78 -2.90 18.67 9.74
CA ARG A 78 -3.15 19.02 11.14
C ARG A 78 -1.99 18.47 12.00
N ALA A 79 -1.39 19.27 12.88
CA ALA A 79 -0.24 18.84 13.69
C ALA A 79 -0.69 18.03 14.90
N THR A 80 -1.07 16.77 14.64
CA THR A 80 -1.44 15.80 15.68
C THR A 80 -0.19 15.10 16.22
N ALA A 81 -0.20 14.74 17.51
CA ALA A 81 0.92 14.01 18.13
C ALA A 81 1.04 12.58 17.59
N THR A 82 -0.07 11.98 17.16
CA THR A 82 -0.12 10.59 16.69
C THR A 82 -0.75 10.51 15.30
N PHE A 83 -0.11 9.77 14.40
CA PHE A 83 -0.63 9.45 13.07
C PHE A 83 -0.76 7.94 12.90
N GLN A 84 -1.88 7.48 12.37
CA GLN A 84 -2.04 6.13 11.87
C GLN A 84 -1.98 6.18 10.35
N VAL A 85 -1.09 5.39 9.75
CA VAL A 85 -0.90 5.35 8.30
C VAL A 85 -0.94 3.89 7.85
N ALA A 86 -1.84 3.60 6.91
CA ALA A 86 -1.94 2.28 6.31
C ALA A 86 -1.05 2.17 5.06
N THR A 87 -0.53 0.98 4.82
CA THR A 87 0.24 0.64 3.63
C THR A 87 0.01 -0.83 3.29
N ASN A 88 0.23 -1.20 2.02
CA ASN A 88 0.31 -2.61 1.64
C ASN A 88 1.44 -3.31 2.43
N ARG A 89 1.32 -4.63 2.61
CA ARG A 89 2.17 -5.41 3.53
C ARG A 89 3.63 -5.48 3.12
N ASP A 90 3.87 -5.59 1.82
CA ASP A 90 5.21 -5.84 1.30
C ASP A 90 5.50 -4.99 0.07
N SER A 91 6.78 -4.93 -0.27
CA SER A 91 7.27 -4.13 -1.39
C SER A 91 6.76 -4.61 -2.74
N ALA A 92 6.41 -5.89 -2.89
CA ALA A 92 5.85 -6.42 -4.13
C ALA A 92 4.41 -5.94 -4.36
N ALA A 93 3.74 -5.46 -3.32
CA ALA A 93 2.46 -4.74 -3.39
C ALA A 93 2.63 -3.21 -3.27
N CYS A 94 3.83 -2.67 -3.48
CA CYS A 94 4.14 -1.23 -3.28
C CYS A 94 3.97 -0.74 -1.84
N GLY A 95 4.05 -1.66 -0.88
CA GLY A 95 4.00 -1.39 0.54
C GLY A 95 5.34 -0.97 1.13
N VAL A 96 5.28 -0.10 2.14
CA VAL A 96 6.44 0.32 2.92
C VAL A 96 6.53 -0.52 4.20
N ASN A 97 7.66 -1.18 4.41
CA ASN A 97 7.91 -1.89 5.67
C ASN A 97 8.60 -0.96 6.66
N PHE A 98 7.82 -0.27 7.48
CA PHE A 98 8.35 0.54 8.56
C PHE A 98 8.78 -0.33 9.74
N GLU A 99 9.87 0.04 10.39
CA GLU A 99 10.38 -0.65 11.58
C GLU A 99 10.08 0.16 12.84
N THR A 100 9.54 -0.51 13.86
CA THR A 100 9.31 0.06 15.20
C THR A 100 10.59 0.64 15.80
N GLY A 101 10.49 1.82 16.41
CA GLY A 101 11.60 2.54 17.02
C GLY A 101 12.46 3.35 16.04
N ARG A 102 12.22 3.25 14.73
CA ARG A 102 12.89 4.10 13.73
C ARG A 102 12.05 5.31 13.37
N ARG A 103 12.75 6.38 13.00
CA ARG A 103 12.17 7.66 12.58
C ARG A 103 12.12 7.78 11.07
N TYR A 104 11.02 8.29 10.56
CA TYR A 104 10.78 8.45 9.12
C TYR A 104 10.20 9.83 8.83
N LEU A 105 10.55 10.37 7.67
CA LEU A 105 9.74 11.36 6.95
C LEU A 105 8.67 10.60 6.17
N VAL A 106 7.41 10.89 6.46
CA VAL A 106 6.25 10.19 5.88
C VAL A 106 5.43 11.15 5.05
N PHE A 107 5.10 10.74 3.82
CA PHE A 107 4.15 11.39 2.92
C PHE A 107 2.90 10.52 2.86
N ALA A 108 1.79 11.00 3.42
CA ALA A 108 0.55 10.26 3.48
C ALA A 108 -0.54 10.96 2.67
N ALA A 109 -1.20 10.20 1.79
CA ALA A 109 -2.38 10.64 1.05
C ALA A 109 -3.65 10.31 1.84
N SER A 110 -4.74 11.01 1.55
CA SER A 110 -6.08 10.66 2.05
C SER A 110 -6.76 9.67 1.11
N GLY A 111 -7.47 8.69 1.66
CA GLY A 111 -8.22 7.71 0.88
C GLY A 111 -7.44 6.42 0.58
N PRO A 112 -8.05 5.48 -0.15
CA PRO A 112 -7.50 4.13 -0.28
C PRO A 112 -6.16 4.11 -1.03
N SER A 113 -5.15 3.46 -0.44
CA SER A 113 -3.97 3.04 -1.18
C SER A 113 -4.38 1.94 -2.15
N GLY A 114 -3.88 2.00 -3.38
CA GLY A 114 -4.22 1.03 -4.42
C GLY A 114 -4.24 -0.43 -3.95
N LEU A 115 -5.26 -1.14 -4.46
CA LEU A 115 -5.59 -2.56 -4.36
C LEU A 115 -6.32 -3.08 -3.11
N LEU A 116 -6.46 -2.35 -2.00
CA LEU A 116 -7.14 -2.90 -0.80
C LEU A 116 -8.01 -1.87 -0.06
N ALA A 117 -9.15 -2.33 0.47
CA ALA A 117 -9.95 -1.55 1.41
C ALA A 117 -9.12 -1.31 2.69
N VAL A 118 -8.94 -0.04 3.03
CA VAL A 118 -8.24 0.37 4.25
C VAL A 118 -9.10 0.00 5.47
N ASP A 119 -8.45 -0.16 6.64
CA ASP A 119 -9.14 -0.28 7.94
C ASP A 119 -10.30 0.72 8.01
N PRO A 120 -11.51 0.31 8.40
CA PRO A 120 -12.55 1.27 8.74
C PRO A 120 -12.05 2.11 9.95
N GLY A 121 -11.57 3.33 9.67
CA GLY A 121 -11.05 4.26 10.67
C GLY A 121 -9.62 4.76 10.48
N VAL A 122 -8.91 4.34 9.42
CA VAL A 122 -7.60 4.91 9.06
C VAL A 122 -7.70 5.64 7.72
N ASP A 123 -7.73 6.97 7.76
CA ASP A 123 -7.96 7.79 6.56
C ASP A 123 -6.68 8.05 5.75
N LEU A 124 -5.51 7.81 6.36
CA LEU A 124 -4.21 8.10 5.77
C LEU A 124 -3.54 6.84 5.25
N THR A 125 -3.06 6.92 4.03
CA THR A 125 -2.36 5.83 3.36
C THR A 125 -1.03 6.28 2.77
N THR A 126 -0.11 5.34 2.60
CA THR A 126 1.16 5.59 1.95
C THR A 126 1.64 4.39 1.13
N SER A 127 2.68 4.60 0.32
CA SER A 127 3.28 3.58 -0.54
C SER A 127 4.76 3.85 -0.78
N LEU A 128 5.45 2.90 -1.41
CA LEU A 128 6.83 3.07 -1.86
C LEU A 128 7.02 4.25 -2.82
N CYS A 129 5.96 4.70 -3.50
CA CYS A 129 6.02 5.82 -4.45
C CYS A 129 5.79 7.19 -3.82
N ALA A 130 5.36 7.25 -2.55
CA ALA A 130 4.94 8.50 -1.92
C ALA A 130 6.11 9.43 -1.56
N GLY A 131 7.35 8.91 -1.50
CA GLY A 131 8.53 9.67 -1.10
C GLY A 131 8.96 9.48 0.35
N ASN A 132 8.46 8.43 1.02
CA ASN A 132 8.86 8.13 2.39
C ASN A 132 10.35 7.87 2.49
N GLN A 133 10.99 8.44 3.51
CA GLN A 133 12.41 8.27 3.72
C GLN A 133 12.71 8.07 5.19
N GLN A 134 13.55 7.10 5.51
CA GLN A 134 14.08 6.98 6.86
C GLN A 134 15.07 8.12 7.14
N VAL A 135 14.95 8.72 8.31
CA VAL A 135 15.81 9.81 8.77
C VAL A 135 16.49 9.43 10.08
N ARG A 136 17.56 10.14 10.42
CA ARG A 136 18.24 9.96 11.70
C ARG A 136 17.30 10.21 12.88
N PRO A 137 17.50 9.49 14.01
CA PRO A 137 16.79 9.76 15.25
C PRO A 137 16.93 11.23 15.67
N GLY A 138 15.85 11.78 16.24
CA GLY A 138 15.78 13.16 16.69
C GLY A 138 14.33 13.62 16.82
N THR A 139 14.12 14.82 17.33
CA THR A 139 12.78 15.41 17.51
C THR A 139 12.64 16.78 16.84
N GLY A 140 13.74 17.35 16.32
CA GLY A 140 13.75 18.66 15.69
C GLY A 140 13.46 18.61 14.18
N PRO A 141 13.32 19.79 13.54
CA PRO A 141 13.19 19.91 12.09
C PRO A 141 14.35 19.22 11.36
N LEU A 142 14.03 18.59 10.22
CA LEU A 142 15.00 17.95 9.33
C LEU A 142 16.07 18.92 8.83
N ARG A 143 17.29 18.41 8.78
CA ARG A 143 18.51 19.07 8.32
C ARG A 143 19.16 18.21 7.24
N PRO A 144 20.07 18.75 6.41
CA PRO A 144 20.80 17.95 5.43
C PRO A 144 21.48 16.73 6.05
N ALA A 145 22.02 16.87 7.26
CA ALA A 145 22.70 15.82 7.99
C ALA A 145 21.78 14.71 8.54
N ASP A 146 20.45 14.76 8.37
CA ASP A 146 19.54 13.73 8.88
C ASP A 146 19.33 12.57 7.89
N GLY A 147 19.88 12.66 6.68
CA GLY A 147 19.76 11.61 5.66
C GLY A 147 20.47 10.30 6.04
N VAL A 148 19.90 9.18 5.64
CA VAL A 148 20.40 7.82 5.85
C VAL A 148 20.59 7.14 4.49
N PRO A 149 21.68 6.38 4.26
CA PRO A 149 22.79 6.04 5.18
C PRO A 149 23.72 7.23 5.49
N ALA A 150 24.61 7.04 6.47
CA ALA A 150 25.52 8.09 6.90
C ALA A 150 26.42 8.58 5.74
N GLY A 151 26.47 9.90 5.55
CA GLY A 151 27.21 10.53 4.45
C GLY A 151 26.34 10.87 3.22
N SER A 152 25.07 10.47 3.20
CA SER A 152 24.10 10.88 2.17
C SER A 152 23.19 11.99 2.71
N PRO A 153 23.38 13.26 2.32
CA PRO A 153 22.55 14.35 2.82
C PRO A 153 21.14 14.30 2.24
N LEU A 154 20.16 14.82 3.00
CA LEU A 154 18.84 15.09 2.43
C LEU A 154 18.95 16.14 1.31
N PRO A 155 18.24 15.96 0.19
CA PRO A 155 18.36 16.86 -0.94
C PRO A 155 17.76 18.24 -0.63
N ALA A 156 18.40 19.30 -1.15
CA ALA A 156 18.07 20.68 -0.79
C ALA A 156 16.66 21.11 -1.24
N ASP A 157 16.19 20.58 -2.36
CA ASP A 157 14.84 20.80 -2.88
C ASP A 157 13.77 20.15 -1.98
N LEU A 158 14.06 19.02 -1.35
CA LEU A 158 13.19 18.41 -0.34
C LEU A 158 13.07 19.32 0.89
N LEU A 159 14.19 19.76 1.46
CA LEU A 159 14.18 20.64 2.63
C LEU A 159 13.46 21.96 2.34
N THR A 160 13.65 22.50 1.14
CA THR A 160 12.94 23.71 0.69
C THR A 160 11.43 23.46 0.54
N ALA A 161 11.03 22.31 0.00
CA ALA A 161 9.62 21.95 -0.18
C ALA A 161 8.91 21.68 1.16
N LEU A 162 9.61 21.12 2.15
CA LEU A 162 9.08 20.87 3.49
C LEU A 162 8.81 22.16 4.26
N GLY A 163 9.64 23.19 4.07
CA GLY A 163 9.48 24.48 4.74
C GLY A 163 9.63 24.39 6.25
N THR A 164 8.90 25.23 6.99
CA THR A 164 8.97 25.28 8.46
C THR A 164 7.89 24.37 9.06
N PRO A 165 8.27 23.35 9.87
CA PRO A 165 7.29 22.50 10.50
C PRO A 165 6.63 23.15 11.71
N GLY A 166 5.41 22.70 12.02
CA GLY A 166 4.79 22.88 13.33
C GLY A 166 5.09 21.69 14.25
N ARG A 167 5.19 21.95 15.56
CA ARG A 167 5.24 20.87 16.56
C ARG A 167 3.83 20.53 17.04
N PRO A 168 3.49 19.23 17.20
CA PRO A 168 2.21 18.83 17.77
C PRO A 168 1.94 19.40 19.16
N GLU A 169 2.97 19.52 19.99
CA GLU A 169 2.88 20.09 21.34
C GLU A 169 2.44 21.56 21.33
N ASP A 170 2.94 22.34 20.37
CA ASP A 170 2.59 23.76 20.24
C ASP A 170 1.10 23.92 19.86
N GLN A 171 0.52 22.96 19.12
CA GLN A 171 -0.91 22.97 18.81
C GLN A 171 -1.78 22.44 19.94
N ALA A 172 -1.31 21.47 20.73
CA ALA A 172 -2.01 21.01 21.93
C ALA A 172 -2.04 22.08 23.02
N ALA A 173 -0.98 22.91 23.09
CA ALA A 173 -0.88 24.03 24.03
C ALA A 173 -1.66 25.28 23.60
N SER A 174 -2.08 25.36 22.33
CA SER A 174 -2.99 26.40 21.85
C SER A 174 -4.41 25.98 22.21
N PRO A 175 -4.99 26.47 23.33
CA PRO A 175 -6.36 26.11 23.67
C PRO A 175 -7.24 26.63 22.53
N ALA A 176 -8.21 25.83 22.10
CA ALA A 176 -9.34 26.38 21.38
C ALA A 176 -9.80 27.61 22.16
N ALA A 177 -9.68 28.80 21.55
CA ALA A 177 -10.22 30.00 22.13
C ALA A 177 -11.68 29.68 22.53
N PRO A 178 -12.10 29.95 23.78
CA PRO A 178 -13.49 29.75 24.15
C PRO A 178 -14.35 30.50 23.13
N PRO A 179 -15.48 29.94 22.67
CA PRO A 179 -16.38 30.69 21.82
C PRO A 179 -16.67 32.01 22.52
N SER A 180 -16.41 33.12 21.83
CA SER A 180 -16.69 34.47 22.33
C SER A 180 -18.09 34.47 22.96
N PRO A 181 -18.26 34.89 24.22
CA PRO A 181 -19.59 35.00 24.81
C PRO A 181 -20.33 36.11 24.07
N GLY A 182 -21.13 35.73 23.08
CA GLY A 182 -21.81 36.69 22.21
C GLY A 182 -22.65 36.10 21.08
N GLU A 183 -22.40 34.87 20.62
CA GLU A 183 -23.32 34.22 19.67
C GLU A 183 -24.42 33.47 20.42
N THR A 184 -25.59 34.11 20.46
CA THR A 184 -26.87 33.51 20.81
C THR A 184 -27.05 32.18 20.06
N PRO A 185 -27.44 31.08 20.73
CA PRO A 185 -27.78 29.84 20.04
C PRO A 185 -28.97 30.08 19.13
N ALA A 186 -28.75 30.04 17.81
CA ALA A 186 -29.84 29.88 16.86
C ALA A 186 -30.52 28.53 17.16
N SER A 187 -31.80 28.60 17.50
CA SER A 187 -32.66 27.44 17.68
C SER A 187 -32.67 26.56 16.41
N PRO A 188 -32.91 25.25 16.56
CA PRO A 188 -32.77 24.27 15.49
C PRO A 188 -33.86 24.46 14.44
N GLU A 189 -33.48 24.99 13.28
CA GLU A 189 -34.36 25.07 12.12
C GLU A 189 -34.38 23.72 11.41
N GLN A 190 -35.45 22.98 11.70
CA GLN A 190 -36.22 22.07 10.84
C GLN A 190 -35.48 21.17 9.84
N SER A 191 -35.59 19.88 10.12
CA SER A 191 -35.48 18.75 9.20
C SER A 191 -36.10 19.01 7.83
N PRO A 192 -35.40 18.65 6.74
CA PRO A 192 -36.04 18.16 5.53
C PRO A 192 -36.25 16.64 5.63
N GLU A 193 -37.43 16.19 5.23
CA GLU A 193 -37.85 14.79 5.12
C GLU A 193 -36.88 13.91 4.29
N PRO A 194 -36.85 12.58 4.54
CA PRO A 194 -36.07 11.65 3.76
C PRO A 194 -36.73 11.43 2.38
N SER A 195 -36.23 12.12 1.36
CA SER A 195 -36.49 11.76 -0.03
C SER A 195 -35.90 10.38 -0.32
N SER A 196 -36.77 9.36 -0.25
CA SER A 196 -36.75 8.10 -0.99
C SER A 196 -35.40 7.71 -1.63
N LEU A 197 -34.61 6.93 -0.88
CA LEU A 197 -33.49 6.16 -1.40
C LEU A 197 -34.02 4.94 -2.15
N THR A 198 -34.08 5.01 -3.48
CA THR A 198 -34.10 3.80 -4.32
C THR A 198 -32.70 3.23 -4.31
N ALA A 199 -32.45 2.24 -3.45
CA ALA A 199 -31.22 1.46 -3.47
C ALA A 199 -31.22 0.58 -4.72
N THR A 200 -30.39 0.95 -5.71
CA THR A 200 -30.02 0.04 -6.80
C THR A 200 -28.97 -0.94 -6.27
N PRO A 201 -29.19 -2.27 -6.35
CA PRO A 201 -28.12 -3.22 -6.06
C PRO A 201 -27.06 -3.12 -7.15
N VAL A 202 -25.84 -2.69 -6.77
CA VAL A 202 -24.66 -2.85 -7.63
C VAL A 202 -24.35 -4.34 -7.66
N ALA A 203 -24.75 -4.97 -8.77
CA ALA A 203 -24.45 -6.34 -9.10
C ALA A 203 -22.94 -6.58 -9.05
N GLY A 204 -22.56 -7.68 -8.40
CA GLY A 204 -21.20 -8.05 -8.14
C GLY A 204 -20.41 -8.50 -9.37
N GLY A 205 -19.13 -8.78 -9.10
CA GLY A 205 -18.33 -9.76 -9.82
C GLY A 205 -18.21 -9.55 -11.32
N GLY A 206 -17.29 -8.70 -11.73
CA GLY A 206 -16.78 -8.76 -13.10
C GLY A 206 -16.19 -10.16 -13.36
N PRO A 207 -16.56 -10.83 -14.46
CA PRO A 207 -16.02 -12.15 -14.77
C PRO A 207 -14.51 -12.04 -15.06
N ALA A 208 -13.76 -13.04 -14.60
CA ALA A 208 -12.36 -13.23 -14.99
C ALA A 208 -12.20 -13.17 -16.52
N PRO A 209 -11.12 -12.59 -17.05
CA PRO A 209 -10.92 -12.46 -18.49
C PRO A 209 -10.92 -13.84 -19.16
N ALA A 210 -11.83 -14.03 -20.12
CA ALA A 210 -12.15 -15.27 -20.83
C ALA A 210 -11.01 -15.86 -21.70
N TRP A 211 -9.76 -15.42 -21.50
CA TRP A 211 -8.59 -15.85 -22.26
C TRP A 211 -7.71 -16.86 -21.51
N THR A 212 -8.03 -17.22 -20.27
CA THR A 212 -7.27 -18.21 -19.48
C THR A 212 -7.66 -19.67 -19.77
N PHE A 213 -8.91 -19.93 -20.17
CA PHE A 213 -9.39 -21.27 -20.51
C PHE A 213 -8.86 -21.88 -21.82
N PRO A 214 -8.65 -21.16 -22.94
CA PRO A 214 -8.18 -21.79 -24.17
C PRO A 214 -6.72 -22.27 -24.10
N VAL A 215 -5.87 -21.63 -23.29
CA VAL A 215 -4.43 -21.97 -23.22
C VAL A 215 -4.21 -23.31 -22.50
N ILE A 216 -4.96 -23.56 -21.42
CA ILE A 216 -4.85 -24.81 -20.65
C ILE A 216 -5.43 -26.00 -21.43
N ALA A 217 -6.57 -25.81 -22.11
CA ALA A 217 -7.20 -26.86 -22.92
C ALA A 217 -6.33 -27.28 -24.12
N VAL A 218 -5.69 -26.33 -24.81
CA VAL A 218 -4.77 -26.62 -25.92
C VAL A 218 -3.52 -27.37 -25.44
N ALA A 219 -2.97 -26.99 -24.28
CA ALA A 219 -1.82 -27.69 -23.70
C ALA A 219 -2.15 -29.16 -23.35
N VAL A 220 -3.28 -29.40 -22.66
CA VAL A 220 -3.70 -30.77 -22.28
C VAL A 220 -3.96 -31.64 -23.51
N ALA A 221 -4.59 -31.09 -24.56
CA ALA A 221 -4.82 -31.81 -25.81
C ALA A 221 -3.51 -32.17 -26.53
N MET A 222 -2.53 -31.26 -26.55
CA MET A 222 -1.21 -31.53 -27.14
C MET A 222 -0.44 -32.62 -26.37
N PHE A 223 -0.51 -32.64 -25.04
CA PHE A 223 0.13 -33.69 -24.23
C PHE A 223 -0.53 -35.06 -24.40
N ALA A 224 -1.87 -35.10 -24.49
CA ALA A 224 -2.59 -36.35 -24.77
C ALA A 224 -2.24 -36.90 -26.16
N ALA A 225 -2.16 -36.04 -27.18
CA ALA A 225 -1.80 -36.44 -28.54
C ALA A 225 -0.34 -36.92 -28.65
N ALA A 226 0.61 -36.23 -28.00
CA ALA A 226 2.01 -36.63 -27.98
C ALA A 226 2.22 -37.96 -27.24
N GLY A 227 1.51 -38.15 -26.12
CA GLY A 227 1.49 -39.41 -25.36
C GLY A 227 0.96 -40.57 -26.20
N TRP A 228 -0.16 -40.38 -26.88
CA TRP A 228 -0.76 -41.40 -27.73
C TRP A 228 0.13 -41.77 -28.93
N TRP A 229 0.77 -40.78 -29.56
CA TRP A 229 1.70 -41.01 -30.68
C TRP A 229 2.97 -41.77 -30.26
N LEU A 230 3.53 -41.46 -29.07
CA LEU A 230 4.68 -42.16 -28.50
C LEU A 230 4.36 -43.61 -28.12
N VAL A 231 3.16 -43.87 -27.61
CA VAL A 231 2.69 -45.24 -27.31
C VAL A 231 2.52 -46.04 -28.60
N ARG A 232 1.89 -45.46 -29.63
CA ARG A 232 1.67 -46.12 -30.93
C ARG A 232 2.97 -46.41 -31.69
N ARG A 233 3.97 -45.52 -31.62
CA ARG A 233 5.30 -45.78 -32.20
C ARG A 233 6.08 -46.88 -31.49
N ARG A 234 5.81 -47.13 -30.20
CA ARG A 234 6.47 -48.22 -29.45
C ARG A 234 5.84 -49.58 -29.72
N THR A 235 4.54 -49.65 -30.02
CA THR A 235 3.86 -50.90 -30.35
C THR A 235 4.12 -51.34 -31.80
N GLY A 236 4.29 -50.42 -32.75
CA GLY A 236 4.61 -50.74 -34.15
C GLY A 236 6.07 -51.14 -34.44
N ARG A 237 6.95 -51.19 -33.45
CA ARG A 237 8.38 -51.57 -33.59
C ARG A 237 8.70 -52.95 -33.00
N ARG A 238 7.66 -53.72 -32.65
CA ARG A 238 7.73 -55.05 -32.01
C ARG A 238 7.13 -56.18 -32.86
N SER A 239 6.89 -55.93 -34.15
CA SER A 239 6.53 -56.95 -35.15
C SER A 239 7.67 -57.10 -36.14
#